data_AF-A0A9W5MYU7-F1
#
_entry.id   AF-A0A9W5MYU7-F1
#
_cell.length_a   1.000
_cell.length_b   1.000
_cell.length_c   1.000
_cell.angle_alpha   90.00
_cell.angle_beta   90.00
_cell.angle_gamma   90.00
#
_symmetry.space_group_name_H-M   'P 1'
#
loop_
_entity.id
_entity.type
_entity.pdbx_description
1 polymer ?
#
loop_
_entity_poly.entity_id
_entity_poly.type
_entity_poly.pdbx_seq_one_letter_code
_entity_poly.pdbx_strand_id
1 'polypeptide(L)' 'MLSLIASTTTLIFGAWILESLPNNRVRVLTEESQIGKLAKGLAVTVPNPMVNGHQAWLDGLTKAAKK' A
#
# COMPACT_ATOMS: atom_id res chain seq x y z
N MET A 1 -20.08 -11.69 -14.00
CA MET A 1 -19.23 -10.69 -14.66
C MET A 1 -18.02 -10.29 -13.79
N LEU A 2 -18.20 -9.93 -12.51
CA LEU A 2 -17.07 -9.66 -11.58
C LEU A 2 -16.12 -10.85 -11.36
N SER A 3 -16.62 -12.09 -11.29
CA SER A 3 -15.75 -13.26 -11.06
C SER A 3 -14.81 -13.59 -12.23
N LEU A 4 -15.19 -13.24 -13.46
CA LEU A 4 -14.34 -13.45 -14.64
C LEU A 4 -13.18 -12.45 -14.66
N ILE A 5 -13.44 -11.18 -14.30
CA ILE A 5 -12.42 -10.13 -14.21
C ILE A 5 -11.41 -10.44 -13.10
N ALA A 6 -11.86 -10.91 -11.94
CA ALA A 6 -10.97 -11.25 -10.83
C ALA A 6 -10.03 -12.45 -11.13
N SER A 7 -10.31 -13.24 -12.18
CA SER A 7 -9.49 -14.39 -12.57
C SER A 7 -8.38 -14.04 -13.56
N THR A 8 -8.47 -12.92 -14.27
CA THR A 8 -7.51 -12.52 -15.33
C THR A 8 -6.86 -11.16 -15.08
N THR A 9 -7.46 -10.31 -14.25
CA THR A 9 -7.00 -8.96 -13.94
C THR A 9 -6.90 -8.78 -12.43
N THR A 10 -5.93 -7.98 -11.98
CA THR A 10 -5.87 -7.50 -10.59
C THR A 10 -6.27 -6.04 -10.54
N LEU A 11 -7.27 -5.72 -9.73
CA LEU A 11 -7.70 -4.35 -9.46
C LEU A 11 -7.08 -3.90 -8.14
N ILE A 12 -6.61 -2.65 -8.13
CA ILE A 12 -5.90 -2.06 -6.99
C ILE A 12 -6.52 -0.70 -6.70
N PHE A 13 -6.83 -0.44 -5.43
CA PHE A 13 -7.24 0.86 -4.95
C PHE A 13 -6.30 1.29 -3.82
N GLY A 14 -5.56 2.38 -4.04
CA GLY A 14 -4.62 2.95 -3.07
C GLY A 14 -5.17 4.21 -2.42
N ALA A 15 -5.00 4.32 -1.10
CA ALA A 15 -5.34 5.50 -0.33
C ALA A 15 -4.11 5.99 0.46
N TRP A 16 -4.02 7.31 0.59
CA TRP A 16 -3.00 7.98 1.40
C TRP A 16 -3.68 9.03 2.27
N ILE A 17 -3.31 9.05 3.55
CA ILE A 17 -3.74 10.07 4.50
C ILE A 17 -2.49 10.73 5.07
N LEU A 18 -2.43 12.06 4.92
CA LEU A 18 -1.40 12.89 5.52
C LEU A 18 -2.07 13.77 6.56
N GLU A 19 -1.66 13.65 7.81
CA GLU A 19 -2.22 14.43 8.92
C GLU A 19 -1.12 15.12 9.74
N SER A 20 -1.34 16.39 10.05
CA SER A 20 -0.52 17.13 11.00
C SER A 20 -0.87 16.71 12.42
N LEU A 21 0.14 16.36 13.20
CA LEU A 21 0.01 15.99 14.59
C LEU A 21 0.68 17.04 15.50
N PRO A 22 0.27 17.13 16.79
CA PRO A 22 0.93 17.99 17.75
C PRO A 22 2.43 17.71 17.87
N ASN A 23 3.17 18.74 18.30
CA ASN A 23 4.63 18.74 18.46
C ASN A 23 5.40 18.61 17.13
N ASN A 24 4.94 19.33 16.10
CA ASN A 24 5.58 19.41 14.78
C ASN A 24 5.85 18.04 14.14
N ARG A 25 4.85 17.16 14.19
CA ARG A 25 4.91 15.82 13.57
C ARG A 25 3.91 15.73 12.44
N VAL A 26 4.24 14.92 11.44
CA VAL A 26 3.32 14.53 10.38
C VAL A 26 3.19 13.02 10.43
N ARG A 27 1.98 12.50 10.38
CA ARG A 27 1.74 11.08 10.14
C ARG A 27 1.36 10.89 8.68
N VAL A 28 1.98 9.91 8.07
CA VAL A 28 1.64 9.43 6.74
C VAL A 28 1.12 8.00 6.90
N LEU A 29 -0.12 7.77 6.48
CA LEU A 29 -0.74 6.45 6.41
C LEU A 29 -0.99 6.11 4.95
N THR A 30 -0.66 4.89 4.55
CA THR A 30 -1.00 4.35 3.24
C THR A 30 -1.71 3.01 3.41
N GLU A 31 -2.76 2.81 2.63
CA GLU A 31 -3.51 1.57 2.59
C GLU A 31 -3.79 1.21 1.12
N GLU A 32 -3.84 -0.08 0.84
CA GLU A 32 -4.12 -0.58 -0.50
C GLU A 32 -5.08 -1.78 -0.40
N SER A 33 -6.17 -1.71 -1.17
CA SER A 33 -7.10 -2.82 -1.34
C SER A 33 -6.92 -3.44 -2.71
N GLN A 34 -6.78 -4.76 -2.76
CA GLN A 34 -6.52 -5.51 -3.97
C GLN A 34 -7.55 -6.63 -4.17
N ILE A 35 -8.02 -6.79 -5.41
CA ILE A 35 -8.92 -7.88 -5.80
C ILE A 35 -8.34 -8.57 -7.03
N GLY A 36 -8.09 -9.87 -6.95
CA GLY A 36 -7.64 -10.69 -8.08
C GLY A 36 -6.89 -11.95 -7.66
N LYS A 37 -6.64 -12.85 -8.61
CA LYS A 37 -5.85 -14.08 -8.37
C LYS A 37 -4.43 -13.79 -7.88
N LEU A 38 -3.77 -12.77 -8.41
CA LEU A 38 -2.44 -12.36 -7.95
C LEU A 38 -2.49 -11.78 -6.53
N ALA A 39 -3.48 -10.93 -6.24
CA ALA A 39 -3.69 -10.36 -4.90
C ALA A 39 -3.82 -11.46 -3.83
N LYS A 40 -4.55 -12.55 -4.13
CA LYS A 40 -4.63 -13.72 -3.24
C LYS A 40 -3.25 -14.37 -3.00
N GLY A 41 -2.40 -14.45 -4.02
CA GLY A 41 -1.03 -14.95 -3.88
C GLY A 41 -0.14 -14.03 -3.04
N LEU A 42 -0.25 -12.71 -3.24
CA LEU A 42 0.48 -11.72 -2.45
C LEU A 42 0.07 -11.76 -0.98
N ALA A 43 -1.22 -11.94 -0.68
CA ALA A 43 -1.75 -11.98 0.68
C ALA A 43 -1.18 -13.11 1.56
N VAL A 44 -0.74 -14.22 0.95
CA VAL A 44 -0.18 -15.38 1.68
C VAL A 44 1.35 -15.47 1.60
N THR A 45 2.00 -14.61 0.83
CA THR A 45 3.46 -14.61 0.72
C THR A 45 4.08 -14.08 2.00
N VAL A 46 5.07 -14.80 2.54
CA VAL A 46 5.83 -14.40 3.75
C VAL A 46 7.32 -14.38 3.42
N PRO A 47 8.03 -13.26 3.65
CA PRO A 47 7.52 -11.98 4.16
C PRO A 47 6.58 -11.29 3.17
N ASN A 48 5.63 -10.50 3.67
CA ASN A 48 4.60 -9.87 2.82
C ASN A 48 5.24 -8.77 1.93
N PRO A 49 5.26 -8.96 0.60
CA PRO A 49 5.95 -8.02 -0.30
C PRO A 49 5.23 -6.67 -0.41
N MET A 50 3.91 -6.61 -0.26
CA MET A 50 3.16 -5.35 -0.33
C MET A 50 3.49 -4.47 0.88
N VAL A 51 3.48 -5.05 2.08
CA VAL A 51 3.86 -4.34 3.32
C VAL A 51 5.29 -3.82 3.23
N ASN A 52 6.23 -4.65 2.79
CA ASN A 52 7.62 -4.25 2.63
C ASN A 52 7.81 -3.14 1.59
N GLY A 53 7.08 -3.22 0.46
CA GLY A 53 7.10 -2.20 -0.59
C GLY A 53 6.55 -0.86 -0.12
N HIS A 54 5.38 -0.85 0.52
CA HIS A 54 4.79 0.36 1.09
C HIS A 54 5.68 0.98 2.17
N GLN A 55 6.33 0.17 3.02
CA GLN A 55 7.28 0.68 4.01
C GLN A 55 8.50 1.35 3.36
N ALA A 56 9.08 0.71 2.33
CA ALA A 56 10.18 1.32 1.58
C ALA A 56 9.78 2.66 0.94
N TRP A 57 8.52 2.78 0.52
CA TRP A 57 7.96 4.03 0.00
C TRP A 57 7.87 5.11 1.08
N LEU A 58 7.35 4.78 2.27
CA LEU A 58 7.27 5.69 3.41
C LEU A 58 8.66 6.15 3.88
N ASP A 59 9.63 5.24 3.92
CA ASP A 59 11.02 5.55 4.26
C ASP A 59 11.64 6.51 3.23
N GLY A 60 11.40 6.26 1.94
CA GLY A 60 11.83 7.12 0.84
C GLY A 60 11.22 8.52 0.92
N LEU A 61 9.91 8.61 1.15
CA LEU A 61 9.19 9.87 1.30
C LEU A 61 9.72 10.67 2.50
N THR A 62 9.93 10.01 3.64
CA THR A 62 10.48 10.63 4.84
C THR A 62 11.88 11.18 4.59
N LYS A 63 12.74 10.45 3.87
CA LYS A 63 14.07 10.92 3.49
C LYS A 63 14.00 12.11 2.54
N ALA A 64 13.10 12.09 1.57
CA ALA A 64 12.93 13.18 0.60
C ALA A 64 12.43 14.47 1.26
N ALA A 65 11.50 14.38 2.21
CA ALA A 65 10.93 15.53 2.90
C ALA A 65 11.86 16.17 3.95
N LYS A 66 12.93 15.46 4.36
CA LYS A 66 13.95 15.94 5.31
C LYS A 66 15.18 16.56 4.63
N LYS A 67 15.24 16.55 3.30
CA LYS A 67 16.26 17.27 2.53
C LYS A 67 15.86 18.73 2.40
#